data_AF-A0A4R7T7T5-F1
#
_entry.id   AF-A0A4R7T7T5-F1
#
_cell.length_a   1.000
_cell.length_b   1.000
_cell.length_c   1.000
_cell.angle_alpha   90.00
_cell.angle_beta   90.00
_cell.angle_gamma   90.00
#
_symmetry.space_group_name_H-M   'P 1'
#
loop_
_entity.id
_entity.type
_entity.pdbx_description
1 polymer ?
#
loop_
_entity_poly.entity_id
_entity_poly.type
_entity_poly.pdbx_seq_one_letter_code
_entity_poly.pdbx_strand_id
1 'polypeptide(L)'
;MGWNSWDCYGSTVTEDEVLANARFMAEHLLPYGWDTVVIDILWYEPAARSHGYNDDPDVVLDDHGQLLPAPNRFPSSAGGEGFAPLAAEIHRLGLRFGVHMMRGIPRRAVERDLPIAGTPWTARDVADTSSVCPWNPNNFGLDHDHPGASAYYDAQVGLLAEWGVDFIKGDDFLYPYQAREIAAYADAVEKSGRPIELSLSPGRELSMANLPHLREHSSMWRISDDLWDRWDDIEAQFTRLARWAPESGPDGWADADMLPLGRIGIRAERGDDRVCRLTPAEQQTMLSLWVIARSPLMVGGDLPTSPRATIDLLTNRDVLEVLTATKDNREVLRDGHLVVWTATSTAPQRPGSRYAAVFWLGEEPQRVTLPLLSIGAGDSDVVTDLWTGRTLSPDGLGLPLELDSHGSRLLRLDDDR
;
A
#
# COMPACT_ATOMS: atom_id res chain seq x y z
N MET A 1 -8.36 1.35 -2.35
CA MET A 1 -7.28 1.86 -3.22
C MET A 1 -7.02 3.30 -2.80
N GLY A 2 -5.84 3.87 -2.99
CA GLY A 2 -5.58 5.20 -2.46
C GLY A 2 -4.31 5.88 -2.95
N TRP A 3 -3.91 6.89 -2.19
CA TRP A 3 -2.69 7.68 -2.35
C TRP A 3 -1.91 7.70 -1.04
N ASN A 4 -0.59 7.68 -1.13
CA ASN A 4 0.31 7.79 0.01
C ASN A 4 1.43 8.79 -0.27
N SER A 5 1.79 9.61 0.72
CA SER A 5 2.73 10.72 0.56
C SER A 5 4.21 10.34 0.44
N TRP A 6 4.59 9.07 0.65
CA TRP A 6 5.99 8.65 0.80
C TRP A 6 6.84 8.88 -0.46
N ASP A 7 6.43 8.38 -1.62
CA ASP A 7 7.30 8.42 -2.81
C ASP A 7 7.48 9.85 -3.34
N CYS A 8 6.51 10.74 -3.11
CA CYS A 8 6.59 12.14 -3.52
C CYS A 8 7.24 13.05 -2.48
N TYR A 9 6.88 12.92 -1.20
CA TYR A 9 7.25 13.88 -0.14
C TYR A 9 8.05 13.29 1.02
N GLY A 10 8.31 11.98 1.00
CA GLY A 10 8.99 11.27 2.08
C GLY A 10 8.31 11.54 3.41
N SER A 11 9.11 11.98 4.38
CA SER A 11 8.69 12.33 5.74
C SER A 11 8.13 13.75 5.88
N THR A 12 8.05 14.53 4.79
CA THR A 12 7.94 16.01 4.83
C THR A 12 6.67 16.57 4.20
N VAL A 13 5.65 15.76 4.00
CA VAL A 13 4.36 16.23 3.46
C VAL A 13 3.73 17.29 4.37
N THR A 14 3.04 18.25 3.74
CA THR A 14 2.29 19.34 4.39
C THR A 14 0.78 19.18 4.19
N GLU A 15 -0.01 19.83 5.03
CA GLU A 15 -1.49 19.82 4.95
C GLU A 15 -2.01 20.27 3.57
N ASP A 16 -1.44 21.33 2.99
CA ASP A 16 -1.85 21.84 1.69
C ASP A 16 -1.59 20.80 0.57
N GLU A 17 -0.48 20.08 0.64
CA GLU A 17 -0.15 19.02 -0.33
C GLU A 17 -1.08 17.81 -0.19
N VAL A 18 -1.42 17.43 1.04
CA VAL A 18 -2.43 16.39 1.32
C VAL A 18 -3.78 16.81 0.73
N LEU A 19 -4.23 18.03 1.01
CA LEU A 19 -5.51 18.53 0.51
C LEU A 19 -5.53 18.68 -1.01
N ALA A 20 -4.42 19.05 -1.65
CA ALA A 20 -4.31 19.11 -3.10
C ALA A 20 -4.48 17.71 -3.72
N ASN A 21 -3.79 16.70 -3.18
CA ASN A 21 -3.91 15.31 -3.63
C ASN A 21 -5.31 14.74 -3.36
N ALA A 22 -5.89 15.01 -2.18
CA ALA A 22 -7.24 14.59 -1.83
C ALA A 22 -8.29 15.18 -2.79
N ARG A 23 -8.24 16.49 -3.07
CA ARG A 23 -9.18 17.15 -4.00
C ARG A 23 -9.05 16.58 -5.42
N PHE A 24 -7.82 16.36 -5.89
CA PHE A 24 -7.58 15.74 -7.19
C PHE A 24 -8.14 14.32 -7.24
N MET A 25 -7.89 13.52 -6.20
CA MET A 25 -8.37 12.15 -6.12
C MET A 25 -9.91 12.10 -6.09
N ALA A 26 -10.56 12.98 -5.32
CA ALA A 26 -12.02 13.08 -5.27
C ALA A 26 -12.63 13.41 -6.64
N GLU A 27 -12.01 14.30 -7.41
CA GLU A 27 -12.50 14.70 -8.73
C GLU A 27 -12.27 13.64 -9.81
N HIS A 28 -11.08 13.03 -9.83
CA HIS A 28 -10.61 12.25 -10.98
C HIS A 28 -10.55 10.74 -10.76
N LEU A 29 -10.39 10.29 -9.51
CA LEU A 29 -10.08 8.89 -9.21
C LEU A 29 -11.14 8.22 -8.32
N LEU A 30 -11.83 8.95 -7.44
CA LEU A 30 -12.92 8.43 -6.62
C LEU A 30 -14.02 7.71 -7.43
N PRO A 31 -14.44 8.18 -8.62
CA PRO A 31 -15.40 7.44 -9.47
C PRO A 31 -14.93 6.05 -9.93
N TYR A 32 -13.65 5.73 -9.72
CA TYR A 32 -13.01 4.46 -10.07
C TYR A 32 -12.59 3.64 -8.83
N GLY A 33 -12.92 4.10 -7.62
CA GLY A 33 -12.69 3.37 -6.37
C GLY A 33 -11.43 3.75 -5.59
N TRP A 34 -10.74 4.82 -5.98
CA TRP A 34 -9.61 5.38 -5.22
C TRP A 34 -10.15 6.31 -4.13
N ASP A 35 -10.13 5.85 -2.88
CA ASP A 35 -10.84 6.51 -1.79
C ASP A 35 -9.96 6.83 -0.57
N THR A 36 -8.77 6.25 -0.41
CA THR A 36 -7.94 6.45 0.79
C THR A 36 -6.80 7.44 0.59
N VAL A 37 -6.68 8.47 1.44
CA VAL A 37 -5.56 9.42 1.49
C VAL A 37 -4.71 9.13 2.72
N VAL A 38 -3.45 8.72 2.52
CA VAL A 38 -2.55 8.34 3.62
C VAL A 38 -1.39 9.32 3.78
N ILE A 39 -1.26 9.90 4.98
CA ILE A 39 -0.06 10.66 5.39
C ILE A 39 0.97 9.67 5.91
N ASP A 40 2.11 9.57 5.23
CA ASP A 40 3.19 8.66 5.63
C ASP A 40 4.04 9.21 6.80
N ILE A 41 5.14 8.53 7.11
CA ILE A 41 5.90 8.62 8.35
C ILE A 41 6.31 10.05 8.77
N LEU A 42 6.50 10.24 10.08
CA LEU A 42 7.04 11.45 10.72
C LEU A 42 6.17 12.71 10.59
N TRP A 43 4.86 12.58 10.40
CA TRP A 43 3.95 13.73 10.49
C TRP A 43 3.98 14.45 11.84
N TYR A 44 4.48 13.78 12.88
CA TYR A 44 4.70 14.30 14.24
C TYR A 44 6.07 14.94 14.45
N GLU A 45 6.95 15.02 13.44
CA GLU A 45 8.27 15.61 13.56
C GLU A 45 8.36 16.94 12.79
N PRO A 46 8.43 18.10 13.50
CA PRO A 46 8.47 19.42 12.87
C PRO A 46 9.70 19.64 11.99
N ALA A 47 10.82 19.03 12.35
CA ALA A 47 12.11 19.14 11.68
C ALA A 47 12.40 17.98 10.71
N ALA A 48 11.37 17.20 10.34
CA ALA A 48 11.50 16.15 9.33
C ALA A 48 12.13 16.70 8.05
N ARG A 49 12.98 15.89 7.42
CA ARG A 49 13.74 16.25 6.22
C ARG A 49 13.70 15.13 5.19
N SER A 50 13.95 15.48 3.93
CA SER A 50 14.16 14.48 2.88
C SER A 50 15.50 13.76 3.08
N HIS A 51 15.64 12.61 2.41
CA HIS A 51 16.87 11.80 2.39
C HIS A 51 17.33 11.35 3.79
N GLY A 52 16.45 10.70 4.53
CA GLY A 52 16.73 10.06 5.81
C GLY A 52 16.10 10.74 7.00
N TYR A 53 16.32 10.13 8.17
CA TYR A 53 15.76 10.55 9.44
C TYR A 53 16.77 11.38 10.25
N ASN A 54 16.28 12.15 11.22
CA ASN A 54 17.14 12.84 12.17
C ASN A 54 17.58 11.85 13.27
N ASP A 55 18.86 11.90 13.65
CA ASP A 55 19.41 11.01 14.67
C ASP A 55 18.83 11.28 16.07
N ASP A 56 18.45 12.53 16.34
CA ASP A 56 17.87 12.99 17.60
C ASP A 56 16.57 13.79 17.35
N PRO A 57 15.48 13.11 16.99
CA PRO A 57 14.24 13.75 16.58
C PRO A 57 13.56 14.44 17.77
N ASP A 58 13.07 15.67 17.57
CA ASP A 58 12.19 16.35 18.52
C ASP A 58 10.74 16.22 18.04
N VAL A 59 10.12 15.10 18.41
CA VAL A 59 8.74 14.78 18.04
C VAL A 59 7.75 15.56 18.91
N VAL A 60 6.60 15.91 18.34
CA VAL A 60 5.51 16.56 19.08
C VAL A 60 4.75 15.50 19.87
N LEU A 61 4.68 15.69 21.18
CA LEU A 61 3.97 14.82 22.12
C LEU A 61 2.97 15.62 22.93
N ASP A 62 1.88 14.99 23.34
CA ASP A 62 1.06 15.48 24.44
C ASP A 62 1.70 15.18 25.81
N ASP A 63 1.04 15.60 26.89
CA ASP A 63 1.50 15.42 28.27
C ASP A 63 1.49 13.94 28.73
N HIS A 64 0.96 13.03 27.90
CA HIS A 64 0.87 11.59 28.14
C HIS A 64 1.76 10.76 27.18
N GLY A 65 2.55 11.44 26.36
CA GLY A 65 3.50 10.82 25.43
C GLY A 65 2.89 10.31 24.13
N GLN A 66 1.64 10.65 23.80
CA GLN A 66 1.05 10.33 22.49
C GLN A 66 1.57 11.32 21.44
N LEU A 67 1.79 10.81 20.22
CA LEU A 67 2.29 11.59 19.08
C LEU A 67 1.19 12.50 18.54
N LEU A 68 1.54 13.77 18.30
CA LEU A 68 0.67 14.82 17.75
C LEU A 68 1.19 15.37 16.43
N PRO A 69 0.33 15.88 15.53
CA PRO A 69 0.78 16.43 14.25
C PRO A 69 1.57 17.72 14.43
N ALA A 70 2.68 17.83 13.71
CA ALA A 70 3.55 18.99 13.75
C ALA A 70 2.82 20.24 13.19
N PRO A 71 2.47 21.25 14.02
CA PRO A 71 1.60 22.35 13.59
C PRO A 71 2.21 23.26 12.52
N ASN A 72 3.55 23.25 12.36
CA ASN A 72 4.22 23.97 11.28
C ASN A 72 3.95 23.35 9.90
N ARG A 73 3.62 22.05 9.84
CA ARG A 73 3.27 21.32 8.61
C ARG A 73 1.77 21.09 8.48
N PHE A 74 1.09 20.99 9.61
CA PHE A 74 -0.36 20.81 9.71
C PHE A 74 -0.98 21.91 10.55
N PRO A 75 -1.12 23.15 10.02
CA PRO A 75 -1.61 24.28 10.78
C PRO A 75 -2.99 24.06 11.40
N SER A 76 -3.84 23.22 10.81
CA SER A 76 -5.15 22.89 11.36
C SER A 76 -5.08 22.05 12.64
N SER A 77 -3.94 21.42 12.95
CA SER A 77 -3.74 20.66 14.18
C SER A 77 -3.51 21.50 15.44
N ALA A 78 -3.26 22.80 15.25
CA ALA A 78 -3.00 23.72 16.34
C ALA A 78 -4.16 23.78 17.34
N GLY A 79 -3.85 24.05 18.62
CA GLY A 79 -4.87 24.14 19.67
C GLY A 79 -5.37 22.80 20.21
N GLY A 80 -4.71 21.69 19.86
CA GLY A 80 -5.06 20.35 20.35
C GLY A 80 -6.08 19.62 19.46
N GLU A 81 -6.39 20.15 18.28
CA GLU A 81 -7.33 19.56 17.33
C GLU A 81 -6.77 18.33 16.61
N GLY A 82 -5.45 18.16 16.61
CA GLY A 82 -4.77 17.03 15.98
C GLY A 82 -5.13 16.92 14.49
N PHE A 83 -5.46 15.72 14.01
CA PHE A 83 -5.89 15.56 12.61
C PHE A 83 -7.39 15.71 12.38
N ALA A 84 -8.20 15.96 13.41
CA ALA A 84 -9.66 15.99 13.27
C ALA A 84 -10.15 16.97 12.17
N PRO A 85 -9.61 18.20 12.06
CA PRO A 85 -10.05 19.13 11.00
C PRO A 85 -9.67 18.65 9.59
N LEU A 86 -8.46 18.11 9.43
CA LEU A 86 -7.98 17.59 8.14
C LEU A 86 -8.77 16.34 7.71
N ALA A 87 -8.98 15.40 8.63
CA ALA A 87 -9.79 14.21 8.39
C ALA A 87 -11.23 14.59 8.00
N ALA A 88 -11.84 15.55 8.70
CA ALA A 88 -13.18 16.04 8.38
C ALA A 88 -13.28 16.64 6.96
N GLU A 89 -12.25 17.38 6.52
CA GLU A 89 -12.20 17.91 5.15
C GLU A 89 -12.04 16.79 4.11
N ILE A 90 -11.22 15.78 4.38
CA ILE A 90 -11.06 14.59 3.51
C ILE A 90 -12.36 13.79 3.45
N HIS A 91 -13.03 13.56 4.57
CA HIS A 91 -14.34 12.90 4.62
C HIS A 91 -15.42 13.69 3.87
N ARG A 92 -15.38 15.03 3.91
CA ARG A 92 -16.31 15.90 3.15
C ARG A 92 -16.14 15.75 1.63
N LEU A 93 -14.95 15.34 1.16
CA LEU A 93 -14.69 15.00 -0.23
C LEU A 93 -15.20 13.60 -0.62
N GLY A 94 -15.75 12.83 0.32
CA GLY A 94 -16.16 11.44 0.12
C GLY A 94 -14.99 10.45 0.17
N LEU A 95 -13.86 10.87 0.73
CA LEU A 95 -12.64 10.07 0.86
C LEU A 95 -12.45 9.57 2.29
N ARG A 96 -11.53 8.64 2.47
CA ARG A 96 -11.07 8.07 3.73
C ARG A 96 -9.69 8.64 4.09
N PHE A 97 -9.43 8.81 5.37
CA PHE A 97 -8.18 9.38 5.86
C PHE A 97 -7.32 8.32 6.56
N GLY A 98 -6.01 8.31 6.27
CA GLY A 98 -5.08 7.38 6.88
C GLY A 98 -3.77 8.02 7.32
N VAL A 99 -3.11 7.37 8.27
CA VAL A 99 -1.81 7.81 8.79
C VAL A 99 -0.84 6.64 8.94
N HIS A 100 0.45 6.93 8.84
CA HIS A 100 1.52 6.01 9.21
C HIS A 100 1.82 6.08 10.70
N MET A 101 2.13 4.94 11.31
CA MET A 101 2.57 4.83 12.71
C MET A 101 3.80 3.94 12.80
N MET A 102 4.83 4.42 13.51
CA MET A 102 5.93 3.57 13.95
C MET A 102 5.47 2.71 15.12
N ARG A 103 5.87 1.43 15.12
CA ARG A 103 5.71 0.54 16.27
C ARG A 103 6.26 1.17 17.56
N GLY A 104 5.57 0.92 18.66
CA GLY A 104 6.04 1.13 20.01
C GLY A 104 5.78 2.53 20.56
N ILE A 105 6.68 3.00 21.43
CA ILE A 105 6.58 4.23 22.21
C ILE A 105 7.74 5.18 21.89
N PRO A 106 7.52 6.51 21.74
CA PRO A 106 8.56 7.48 21.46
C PRO A 106 9.66 7.47 22.52
N ARG A 107 10.92 7.46 22.08
CA ARG A 107 12.08 7.57 22.99
C ARG A 107 12.02 8.85 23.82
N ARG A 108 11.54 9.94 23.24
CA ARG A 108 11.32 11.21 23.94
C ARG A 108 10.32 11.10 25.10
N ALA A 109 9.27 10.28 24.97
CA ALA A 109 8.33 10.04 26.07
C ALA A 109 9.01 9.27 27.21
N VAL A 110 9.85 8.29 26.88
CA VAL A 110 10.64 7.49 27.85
C VAL A 110 11.70 8.34 28.55
N GLU A 111 12.43 9.18 27.81
CA GLU A 111 13.44 10.11 28.34
C GLU A 111 12.84 11.10 29.33
N ARG A 112 11.67 11.66 28.98
CA ARG A 112 10.91 12.62 29.80
C ARG A 112 10.09 11.93 30.90
N ASP A 113 10.03 10.60 30.89
CA ASP A 113 9.29 9.77 31.84
C ASP A 113 7.81 10.17 31.94
N LEU A 114 7.17 10.40 30.79
CA LEU A 114 5.79 10.90 30.72
C LEU A 114 4.78 9.87 31.25
N PRO A 115 3.71 10.31 31.92
CA PRO A 115 2.68 9.42 32.46
C PRO A 115 1.82 8.79 31.37
N ILE A 116 1.47 7.50 31.51
CA ILE A 116 0.54 6.82 30.59
C ILE A 116 -0.89 7.07 31.02
N ALA A 117 -1.68 7.65 30.11
CA ALA A 117 -3.08 8.00 30.34
C ALA A 117 -3.87 6.81 30.92
N GLY A 118 -4.65 7.08 31.98
CA GLY A 118 -5.51 6.08 32.62
C GLY A 118 -4.79 5.04 33.49
N THR A 119 -3.47 5.17 33.72
CA THR A 119 -2.69 4.21 34.52
C THR A 119 -1.83 4.92 35.58
N PRO A 120 -1.32 4.19 36.60
CA PRO A 120 -0.33 4.74 37.53
C PRO A 120 1.12 4.67 36.99
N TRP A 121 1.33 4.24 35.75
CA TRP A 121 2.64 3.94 35.17
C TRP A 121 3.14 5.06 34.25
N THR A 122 4.44 5.05 33.97
CA THR A 122 5.08 5.97 33.03
C THR A 122 5.58 5.27 31.78
N ALA A 123 5.98 6.06 30.79
CA ALA A 123 6.61 5.58 29.57
C ALA A 123 7.86 4.71 29.85
N ARG A 124 8.63 5.01 30.91
CA ARG A 124 9.80 4.21 31.29
C ARG A 124 9.43 2.83 31.86
N ASP A 125 8.31 2.72 32.55
CA ASP A 125 7.84 1.45 33.12
C ASP A 125 7.46 0.44 32.04
N VAL A 126 6.98 0.90 30.88
CA VAL A 126 6.42 0.04 29.82
C VAL A 126 7.30 -0.12 28.59
N ALA A 127 8.43 0.60 28.51
CA ALA A 127 9.28 0.56 27.33
C ALA A 127 10.26 -0.63 27.38
N ASP A 128 10.32 -1.42 26.31
CA ASP A 128 11.42 -2.35 26.06
C ASP A 128 12.53 -1.61 25.31
N THR A 129 13.49 -1.07 26.06
CA THR A 129 14.62 -0.31 25.49
C THR A 129 15.59 -1.18 24.68
N SER A 130 15.45 -2.51 24.71
CA SER A 130 16.23 -3.42 23.86
C SER A 130 15.57 -3.64 22.49
N SER A 131 14.27 -3.38 22.39
CA SER A 131 13.50 -3.47 21.17
C SER A 131 13.54 -2.14 20.41
N VAL A 132 14.29 -2.12 19.30
CA VAL A 132 14.51 -0.90 18.49
C VAL A 132 14.27 -1.19 17.02
N CYS A 133 13.88 -0.15 16.28
CA CYS A 133 13.85 -0.18 14.83
C CYS A 133 15.28 -0.01 14.28
N PRO A 134 15.75 -0.85 13.32
CA PRO A 134 17.12 -0.77 12.82
C PRO A 134 17.36 0.34 11.79
N TRP A 135 16.33 1.04 11.31
CA TRP A 135 16.45 2.15 10.36
C TRP A 135 15.89 3.48 10.84
N ASN A 136 15.10 3.50 11.91
CA ASN A 136 14.49 4.73 12.43
C ASN A 136 14.69 4.83 13.96
N PRO A 137 15.18 5.96 14.49
CA PRO A 137 15.55 6.07 15.90
C PRO A 137 14.40 6.48 16.84
N ASN A 138 13.17 6.66 16.34
CA ASN A 138 12.16 7.44 17.06
C ASN A 138 11.54 6.70 18.25
N ASN A 139 11.42 5.38 18.16
CA ASN A 139 10.68 4.58 19.13
C ASN A 139 11.54 3.47 19.77
N PHE A 140 11.09 3.05 20.96
CA PHE A 140 11.36 1.73 21.54
C PHE A 140 10.11 0.86 21.38
N GLY A 141 10.27 -0.46 21.44
CA GLY A 141 9.14 -1.37 21.60
C GLY A 141 8.48 -1.26 22.97
N LEU A 142 7.32 -1.91 23.12
CA LEU A 142 6.64 -2.03 24.41
C LEU A 142 6.97 -3.36 25.09
N ASP A 143 7.20 -3.30 26.41
CA ASP A 143 7.25 -4.48 27.27
C ASP A 143 5.84 -5.01 27.52
N HIS A 144 5.39 -5.91 26.65
CA HIS A 144 4.08 -6.53 26.74
C HIS A 144 3.87 -7.44 27.96
N ASP A 145 4.88 -7.69 28.79
CA ASP A 145 4.72 -8.36 30.08
C ASP A 145 4.31 -7.36 31.19
N HIS A 146 4.48 -6.06 30.95
CA HIS A 146 4.05 -5.02 31.88
C HIS A 146 2.56 -4.69 31.71
N PRO A 147 1.76 -4.66 32.79
CA PRO A 147 0.30 -4.45 32.72
C PRO A 147 -0.12 -3.07 32.18
N GLY A 148 0.81 -2.11 32.15
CA GLY A 148 0.59 -0.77 31.58
C GLY A 148 0.82 -0.67 30.06
N ALA A 149 1.45 -1.66 29.42
CA ALA A 149 1.89 -1.53 28.03
C ALA A 149 0.74 -1.36 27.04
N SER A 150 -0.32 -2.18 27.15
CA SER A 150 -1.48 -2.07 26.25
C SER A 150 -2.19 -0.73 26.36
N ALA A 151 -2.17 -0.09 27.54
CA ALA A 151 -2.84 1.21 27.74
C ALA A 151 -2.22 2.32 26.87
N TYR A 152 -0.92 2.23 26.57
CA TYR A 152 -0.28 3.20 25.69
C TYR A 152 -0.82 3.11 24.25
N TYR A 153 -0.94 1.90 23.69
CA TYR A 153 -1.56 1.71 22.37
C TYR A 153 -3.04 2.04 22.37
N ASP A 154 -3.79 1.63 23.40
CA ASP A 154 -5.22 1.96 23.52
C ASP A 154 -5.42 3.49 23.48
N ALA A 155 -4.57 4.27 24.16
CA ALA A 155 -4.61 5.73 24.15
C ALA A 155 -4.22 6.33 22.79
N GLN A 156 -3.10 5.88 22.21
CA GLN A 156 -2.64 6.41 20.92
C GLN A 156 -3.63 6.12 19.79
N VAL A 157 -4.16 4.90 19.70
CA VAL A 157 -5.13 4.52 18.67
C VAL A 157 -6.50 5.15 18.95
N GLY A 158 -6.89 5.29 20.22
CA GLY A 158 -8.08 6.06 20.61
C GLY A 158 -8.04 7.50 20.09
N LEU A 159 -6.90 8.18 20.22
CA LEU A 159 -6.70 9.52 19.68
C LEU A 159 -6.83 9.58 18.15
N LEU A 160 -6.27 8.59 17.44
CA LEU A 160 -6.45 8.48 15.97
C LEU A 160 -7.92 8.27 15.60
N ALA A 161 -8.65 7.46 16.37
CA ALA A 161 -10.07 7.22 16.15
C ALA A 161 -10.91 8.48 16.41
N GLU A 162 -10.59 9.26 17.45
CA GLU A 162 -11.21 10.56 17.73
C GLU A 162 -11.01 11.56 16.60
N TRP A 163 -9.83 11.58 15.98
CA TRP A 163 -9.56 12.40 14.79
C TRP A 163 -10.27 11.90 13.53
N GLY A 164 -10.84 10.71 13.53
CA GLY A 164 -11.52 10.16 12.37
C GLY A 164 -10.62 9.43 11.37
N VAL A 165 -9.49 8.87 11.82
CA VAL A 165 -8.64 8.01 10.98
C VAL A 165 -9.40 6.73 10.57
N ASP A 166 -9.33 6.35 9.30
CA ASP A 166 -9.97 5.15 8.71
C ASP A 166 -8.97 4.06 8.33
N PHE A 167 -7.67 4.39 8.34
CA PHE A 167 -6.59 3.52 7.85
C PHE A 167 -5.30 3.83 8.61
N ILE A 168 -4.63 2.81 9.14
CA ILE A 168 -3.30 2.91 9.75
C ILE A 168 -2.32 2.04 8.99
N LYS A 169 -1.19 2.62 8.57
CA LYS A 169 0.00 1.89 8.11
C LYS A 169 0.98 1.77 9.28
N GLY A 170 1.03 0.61 9.92
CA GLY A 170 1.98 0.29 10.99
C GLY A 170 3.31 -0.19 10.42
N ASP A 171 4.39 0.49 10.77
CA ASP A 171 5.75 0.18 10.30
C ASP A 171 6.66 -0.29 11.44
N ASP A 172 7.76 -0.97 11.09
CA ASP A 172 8.62 -1.72 12.03
C ASP A 172 7.92 -2.91 12.72
N PHE A 173 6.82 -3.42 12.13
CA PHE A 173 6.10 -4.59 12.65
C PHE A 173 6.50 -5.90 11.97
N LEU A 174 6.81 -5.88 10.68
CA LEU A 174 7.02 -7.10 9.89
C LEU A 174 8.48 -7.52 9.78
N TYR A 175 9.44 -6.62 10.03
CA TYR A 175 10.86 -6.94 10.00
C TYR A 175 11.67 -6.16 11.05
N PRO A 176 12.34 -6.85 11.99
CA PRO A 176 12.05 -8.23 12.41
C PRO A 176 10.56 -8.41 12.74
N TYR A 177 10.03 -9.63 12.66
CA TYR A 177 8.59 -9.85 12.87
C TYR A 177 8.18 -9.71 14.34
N GLN A 178 7.27 -8.77 14.63
CA GLN A 178 6.88 -8.38 15.99
C GLN A 178 5.47 -8.87 16.34
N ALA A 179 5.31 -10.17 16.56
CA ALA A 179 4.00 -10.80 16.75
C ALA A 179 3.16 -10.17 17.89
N ARG A 180 3.77 -9.96 19.07
CA ARG A 180 3.07 -9.40 20.24
C ARG A 180 2.64 -7.95 20.02
N GLU A 181 3.46 -7.18 19.33
CA GLU A 181 3.18 -5.78 18.98
C GLU A 181 2.02 -5.70 17.99
N ILE A 182 2.03 -6.54 16.95
CA ILE A 182 0.93 -6.62 15.96
C ILE A 182 -0.40 -6.94 16.66
N ALA A 183 -0.43 -7.98 17.50
CA ALA A 183 -1.65 -8.37 18.21
C ALA A 183 -2.15 -7.27 19.14
N ALA A 184 -1.27 -6.68 19.95
CA ALA A 184 -1.64 -5.60 20.87
C ALA A 184 -2.13 -4.33 20.13
N TYR A 185 -1.55 -4.01 18.98
CA TYR A 185 -1.98 -2.87 18.16
C TYR A 185 -3.34 -3.13 17.51
N ALA A 186 -3.59 -4.35 17.03
CA ALA A 186 -4.88 -4.78 16.50
C ALA A 186 -5.97 -4.73 17.58
N ASP A 187 -5.68 -5.18 18.81
CA ASP A 187 -6.59 -5.07 19.96
C ASP A 187 -6.95 -3.61 20.26
N ALA A 188 -5.96 -2.70 20.20
CA ALA A 188 -6.19 -1.27 20.40
C ALA A 188 -7.08 -0.68 19.29
N VAL A 189 -6.91 -1.11 18.05
CA VAL A 189 -7.80 -0.77 16.93
C VAL A 189 -9.23 -1.23 17.20
N GLU A 190 -9.43 -2.48 17.62
CA GLU A 190 -10.77 -3.00 17.94
C GLU A 190 -11.42 -2.21 19.09
N LYS A 191 -10.69 -1.98 20.19
CA LYS A 191 -11.19 -1.23 21.36
C LYS A 191 -11.53 0.22 21.07
N SER A 192 -10.90 0.83 20.06
CA SER A 192 -11.21 2.21 19.65
C SER A 192 -12.67 2.38 19.22
N GLY A 193 -13.34 1.29 18.82
CA GLY A 193 -14.73 1.30 18.38
C GLY A 193 -14.95 1.93 16.99
N ARG A 194 -13.87 2.39 16.32
CA ARG A 194 -13.92 2.90 14.96
C ARG A 194 -13.41 1.83 13.97
N PRO A 195 -14.08 1.62 12.83
CA PRO A 195 -13.54 0.78 11.77
C PRO A 195 -12.27 1.42 11.17
N ILE A 196 -11.11 0.87 11.52
CA ILE A 196 -9.80 1.30 11.00
C ILE A 196 -9.15 0.11 10.29
N GLU A 197 -8.80 0.27 9.02
CA GLU A 197 -8.00 -0.72 8.31
C GLU A 197 -6.55 -0.70 8.81
N LEU A 198 -5.98 -1.89 9.08
CA LEU A 198 -4.60 -2.01 9.55
C LEU A 198 -3.72 -2.63 8.47
N SER A 199 -2.79 -1.84 7.94
CA SER A 199 -1.74 -2.22 7.01
C SER A 199 -0.41 -2.37 7.76
N LEU A 200 0.36 -3.42 7.46
CA LEU A 200 1.62 -3.71 8.16
C LEU A 200 2.84 -3.61 7.23
N SER A 201 3.95 -3.07 7.75
CA SER A 201 5.20 -2.79 7.04
C SER A 201 6.44 -3.05 7.94
N PRO A 202 7.65 -3.28 7.36
CA PRO A 202 7.94 -3.57 5.95
C PRO A 202 8.19 -5.07 5.70
N GLY A 203 8.02 -5.53 4.46
CA GLY A 203 8.00 -6.95 4.11
C GLY A 203 9.32 -7.54 3.60
N ARG A 204 10.44 -7.53 4.34
CA ARG A 204 11.72 -8.03 3.79
C ARG A 204 11.81 -9.55 3.65
N GLU A 205 11.66 -10.26 4.76
CA GLU A 205 11.82 -11.71 4.88
C GLU A 205 10.53 -12.36 5.41
N LEU A 206 9.38 -11.82 5.01
CA LEU A 206 8.10 -12.26 5.57
C LEU A 206 7.83 -13.74 5.26
N SER A 207 7.67 -14.52 6.33
CA SER A 207 7.41 -15.96 6.27
C SER A 207 5.92 -16.25 6.17
N MET A 208 5.55 -17.20 5.30
CA MET A 208 4.18 -17.73 5.18
C MET A 208 3.70 -18.40 6.48
N ALA A 209 4.61 -18.81 7.37
CA ALA A 209 4.25 -19.36 8.67
C ALA A 209 3.44 -18.37 9.53
N ASN A 210 3.57 -17.07 9.25
CA ASN A 210 2.85 -16.00 9.94
C ASN A 210 1.47 -15.71 9.34
N LEU A 211 1.09 -16.32 8.21
CA LEU A 211 -0.16 -16.02 7.51
C LEU A 211 -1.42 -16.11 8.40
N PRO A 212 -1.60 -17.14 9.26
CA PRO A 212 -2.76 -17.17 10.15
C PRO A 212 -2.82 -15.94 11.09
N HIS A 213 -1.68 -15.57 11.68
CA HIS A 213 -1.58 -14.41 12.57
C HIS A 213 -1.80 -13.09 11.83
N LEU A 214 -1.31 -12.96 10.59
CA LEU A 214 -1.54 -11.78 9.77
C LEU A 214 -3.02 -11.58 9.45
N ARG A 215 -3.73 -12.65 9.07
CA ARG A 215 -5.17 -12.63 8.80
C ARG A 215 -6.00 -12.31 10.05
N GLU A 216 -5.55 -12.76 11.22
CA GLU A 216 -6.24 -12.49 12.48
C GLU A 216 -6.13 -11.02 12.90
N HIS A 217 -5.00 -10.36 12.59
CA HIS A 217 -4.67 -9.06 13.18
C HIS A 217 -4.49 -7.92 12.17
N SER A 218 -4.65 -8.12 10.87
CA SER A 218 -4.45 -7.05 9.88
C SER A 218 -5.26 -7.25 8.60
N SER A 219 -5.50 -6.15 7.89
CA SER A 219 -6.21 -6.16 6.61
C SER A 219 -5.27 -6.33 5.41
N MET A 220 -4.00 -5.92 5.56
CA MET A 220 -2.98 -6.09 4.53
C MET A 220 -1.56 -6.07 5.12
N TRP A 221 -0.61 -6.68 4.43
CA TRP A 221 0.78 -6.77 4.87
C TRP A 221 1.76 -6.71 3.70
N ARG A 222 2.78 -5.87 3.83
CA ARG A 222 3.85 -5.75 2.86
C ARG A 222 4.58 -7.09 2.68
N ILE A 223 4.79 -7.49 1.43
CA ILE A 223 5.54 -8.71 1.07
C ILE A 223 6.94 -8.42 0.52
N SER A 224 7.32 -7.15 0.49
CA SER A 224 8.63 -6.67 0.05
C SER A 224 9.16 -5.52 0.92
N ASP A 225 10.47 -5.30 0.87
CA ASP A 225 11.07 -4.02 1.26
C ASP A 225 10.55 -2.88 0.37
N ASP A 226 10.93 -1.63 0.66
CA ASP A 226 10.44 -0.47 -0.09
C ASP A 226 10.69 -0.62 -1.61
N LEU A 227 9.62 -0.49 -2.38
CA LEU A 227 9.64 -0.56 -3.84
C LEU A 227 9.80 0.83 -4.46
N TRP A 228 10.63 0.93 -5.50
CA TRP A 228 10.84 2.17 -6.26
C TRP A 228 10.69 1.94 -7.76
N ASP A 229 10.78 3.02 -8.54
CA ASP A 229 10.68 3.06 -10.00
C ASP A 229 11.91 2.47 -10.71
N ARG A 230 12.23 1.20 -10.43
CA ARG A 230 13.31 0.42 -11.03
C ARG A 230 12.77 -0.91 -11.50
N TRP A 231 13.15 -1.34 -12.71
CA TRP A 231 12.69 -2.63 -13.24
C TRP A 231 12.99 -3.80 -12.30
N ASP A 232 14.20 -3.87 -11.73
CA ASP A 232 14.58 -4.90 -10.76
C ASP A 232 13.60 -5.03 -9.58
N ASP A 233 13.03 -3.90 -9.11
CA ASP A 233 12.06 -3.93 -8.01
C ASP A 233 10.73 -4.52 -8.47
N ILE A 234 10.29 -4.20 -9.69
CA ILE A 234 9.08 -4.75 -10.31
C ILE A 234 9.26 -6.24 -10.62
N GLU A 235 10.37 -6.62 -11.24
CA GLU A 235 10.69 -8.02 -11.58
C GLU A 235 10.71 -8.89 -10.31
N ALA A 236 11.32 -8.40 -9.23
CA ALA A 236 11.37 -9.12 -7.97
C ALA A 236 9.97 -9.35 -7.35
N GLN A 237 8.96 -8.53 -7.66
CA GLN A 237 7.59 -8.77 -7.18
C GLN A 237 6.94 -9.99 -7.81
N PHE A 238 7.31 -10.41 -9.02
CA PHE A 238 6.69 -11.58 -9.66
C PHE A 238 6.82 -12.84 -8.80
N THR A 239 8.01 -13.13 -8.29
CA THR A 239 8.25 -14.29 -7.42
C THR A 239 7.53 -14.14 -6.07
N ARG A 240 7.49 -12.93 -5.51
CA ARG A 240 6.82 -12.65 -4.22
C ARG A 240 5.32 -12.82 -4.34
N LEU A 241 4.71 -12.22 -5.35
CA LEU A 241 3.28 -12.33 -5.61
C LEU A 241 2.89 -13.75 -6.02
N ALA A 242 3.68 -14.46 -6.81
CA ALA A 242 3.39 -15.87 -7.15
C ALA A 242 3.21 -16.74 -5.88
N ARG A 243 3.94 -16.42 -4.81
CA ARG A 243 3.83 -17.06 -3.49
C ARG A 243 2.61 -16.58 -2.69
N TRP A 244 2.31 -15.29 -2.69
CA TRP A 244 1.36 -14.66 -1.76
C TRP A 244 -0.04 -14.37 -2.33
N ALA A 245 -0.17 -14.15 -3.64
CA ALA A 245 -1.43 -13.82 -4.30
C ALA A 245 -2.51 -14.91 -4.16
N PRO A 246 -2.19 -16.23 -4.20
CA PRO A 246 -3.19 -17.27 -3.95
C PRO A 246 -3.83 -17.21 -2.56
N GLU A 247 -3.15 -16.56 -1.60
CA GLU A 247 -3.61 -16.41 -0.22
C GLU A 247 -4.32 -15.06 0.02
N SER A 248 -4.42 -14.21 -0.99
CA SER A 248 -5.02 -12.88 -0.88
C SER A 248 -6.53 -12.94 -1.09
N GLY A 249 -7.29 -12.37 -0.17
CA GLY A 249 -8.74 -12.50 -0.13
C GLY A 249 -9.41 -11.59 0.90
N PRO A 250 -10.72 -11.78 1.17
CA PRO A 250 -11.44 -11.04 2.20
C PRO A 250 -10.80 -11.10 3.60
N ASP A 251 -10.02 -12.14 3.88
CA ASP A 251 -9.30 -12.30 5.16
C ASP A 251 -7.96 -11.53 5.20
N GLY A 252 -7.58 -10.84 4.13
CA GLY A 252 -6.41 -9.98 4.07
C GLY A 252 -5.68 -10.03 2.72
N TRP A 253 -4.95 -8.95 2.42
CA TRP A 253 -4.28 -8.75 1.13
C TRP A 253 -2.76 -8.72 1.26
N ALA A 254 -2.07 -9.48 0.41
CA ALA A 254 -0.64 -9.32 0.24
C ALA A 254 -0.33 -8.01 -0.48
N ASP A 255 0.50 -7.17 0.13
CA ASP A 255 0.82 -5.83 -0.37
C ASP A 255 2.19 -5.80 -1.05
N ALA A 256 2.17 -5.63 -2.38
CA ALA A 256 3.36 -5.46 -3.21
C ALA A 256 3.96 -4.04 -3.16
N ASP A 257 3.50 -3.23 -2.19
CA ASP A 257 3.89 -1.85 -1.93
C ASP A 257 3.25 -0.83 -2.91
N MET A 258 3.51 0.43 -2.61
CA MET A 258 3.02 1.60 -3.33
C MET A 258 3.44 1.59 -4.81
N LEU A 259 2.69 2.33 -5.62
CA LEU A 259 2.91 2.52 -7.04
C LEU A 259 3.76 3.79 -7.24
N PRO A 260 5.05 3.68 -7.59
CA PRO A 260 5.95 4.83 -7.80
C PRO A 260 5.68 5.49 -9.17
N LEU A 261 4.42 5.80 -9.44
CA LEU A 261 3.91 6.35 -10.69
C LEU A 261 3.75 7.86 -10.60
N GLY A 262 3.91 8.54 -11.74
CA GLY A 262 3.67 9.98 -11.83
C GLY A 262 4.90 10.78 -11.39
N ARG A 263 4.70 11.94 -10.77
CA ARG A 263 5.80 12.76 -10.26
C ARG A 263 6.13 12.36 -8.82
N ILE A 264 7.33 11.85 -8.60
CA ILE A 264 7.85 11.36 -7.32
C ILE A 264 9.16 12.08 -7.00
N GLY A 265 9.72 11.86 -5.80
CA GLY A 265 11.04 12.37 -5.46
C GLY A 265 11.11 13.86 -5.13
N ILE A 266 9.97 14.58 -5.06
CA ILE A 266 9.94 16.03 -4.78
C ILE A 266 10.71 16.33 -3.48
N ARG A 267 10.46 15.55 -2.43
CA ARG A 267 11.19 15.55 -1.15
C ARG A 267 11.26 14.14 -0.54
N ALA A 268 11.47 13.12 -1.36
CA ALA A 268 11.38 11.73 -0.94
C ALA A 268 12.63 11.23 -0.18
N GLU A 269 12.53 10.01 0.36
CA GLU A 269 13.66 9.29 0.94
C GLU A 269 14.72 8.94 -0.13
N ARG A 270 14.28 8.55 -1.33
CA ARG A 270 15.17 8.08 -2.41
C ARG A 270 15.04 8.89 -3.70
N GLY A 271 16.20 9.38 -4.14
CA GLY A 271 16.35 10.12 -5.40
C GLY A 271 15.75 11.52 -5.36
N ASP A 272 15.91 12.24 -6.47
CA ASP A 272 15.44 13.62 -6.63
C ASP A 272 14.13 13.70 -7.41
N ASP A 273 13.56 14.91 -7.48
CA ASP A 273 12.31 15.25 -8.19
C ASP A 273 12.35 14.76 -9.64
N ARG A 274 11.40 13.90 -9.99
CA ARG A 274 11.33 13.27 -11.30
C ARG A 274 9.93 12.79 -11.62
N VAL A 275 9.68 12.59 -12.90
CA VAL A 275 8.63 11.66 -13.34
C VAL A 275 9.18 10.24 -13.23
N CYS A 276 8.34 9.29 -12.83
CA CYS A 276 8.60 7.85 -12.77
C CYS A 276 9.51 7.39 -13.92
N ARG A 277 10.59 6.68 -13.57
CA ARG A 277 11.59 6.18 -14.53
C ARG A 277 11.16 4.93 -15.29
N LEU A 278 10.10 4.25 -14.84
CA LEU A 278 9.57 3.10 -15.56
C LEU A 278 9.07 3.54 -16.94
N THR A 279 9.42 2.76 -17.96
CA THR A 279 8.88 2.95 -19.31
C THR A 279 7.36 2.75 -19.32
N PRO A 280 6.63 3.24 -20.34
CA PRO A 280 5.19 2.99 -20.44
C PRO A 280 4.82 1.49 -20.39
N ALA A 281 5.65 0.63 -20.99
CA ALA A 281 5.47 -0.83 -20.96
C ALA A 281 5.63 -1.38 -19.54
N GLU A 282 6.65 -0.93 -18.80
CA GLU A 282 6.90 -1.32 -17.41
C GLU A 282 5.80 -0.83 -16.45
N GLN A 283 5.29 0.40 -16.65
CA GLN A 283 4.15 0.92 -15.88
C GLN A 283 2.89 0.06 -16.08
N GLN A 284 2.60 -0.31 -17.34
CA GLN A 284 1.49 -1.22 -17.65
C GLN A 284 1.71 -2.61 -17.06
N THR A 285 2.94 -3.13 -17.11
CA THR A 285 3.32 -4.43 -16.52
C THR A 285 3.16 -4.43 -15.01
N MET A 286 3.62 -3.39 -14.33
CA MET A 286 3.41 -3.22 -12.88
C MET A 286 1.93 -3.21 -12.55
N LEU A 287 1.13 -2.34 -13.18
CA LEU A 287 -0.31 -2.29 -12.91
C LEU A 287 -1.01 -3.61 -13.22
N SER A 288 -0.68 -4.26 -14.34
CA SER A 288 -1.24 -5.56 -14.72
C SER A 288 -0.92 -6.66 -13.69
N LEU A 289 0.31 -6.67 -13.15
CA LEU A 289 0.71 -7.61 -12.12
C LEU A 289 -0.01 -7.32 -10.79
N TRP A 290 -0.09 -6.05 -10.36
CA TRP A 290 -0.76 -5.71 -9.10
C TRP A 290 -2.26 -6.03 -9.15
N VAL A 291 -2.94 -5.73 -10.26
CA VAL A 291 -4.38 -6.02 -10.38
C VAL A 291 -4.66 -7.51 -10.48
N ILE A 292 -3.92 -8.27 -11.30
CA ILE A 292 -4.13 -9.72 -11.42
C ILE A 292 -3.70 -10.46 -10.17
N ALA A 293 -2.76 -9.93 -9.37
CA ALA A 293 -2.37 -10.51 -8.10
C ALA A 293 -3.20 -9.99 -6.91
N ARG A 294 -4.09 -9.03 -7.15
CA ARG A 294 -4.97 -8.38 -6.15
C ARG A 294 -4.22 -7.69 -5.00
N SER A 295 -3.08 -7.07 -5.31
CA SER A 295 -2.39 -6.19 -4.37
C SER A 295 -3.21 -4.92 -4.10
N PRO A 296 -3.20 -4.36 -2.89
CA PRO A 296 -3.61 -2.98 -2.66
C PRO A 296 -2.92 -2.04 -3.65
N LEU A 297 -3.66 -1.03 -4.12
CA LEU A 297 -3.13 0.01 -4.99
C LEU A 297 -3.05 1.31 -4.21
N MET A 298 -1.83 1.81 -3.97
CA MET A 298 -1.56 3.09 -3.33
C MET A 298 -0.61 3.89 -4.21
N VAL A 299 -1.08 4.98 -4.84
CA VAL A 299 -0.22 5.82 -5.70
C VAL A 299 0.72 6.65 -4.82
N GLY A 300 2.01 6.61 -5.12
CA GLY A 300 3.03 7.37 -4.38
C GLY A 300 3.35 8.75 -4.98
N GLY A 301 3.01 9.00 -6.24
CA GLY A 301 3.26 10.28 -6.90
C GLY A 301 2.32 11.41 -6.48
N ASP A 302 2.78 12.64 -6.62
CA ASP A 302 1.95 13.83 -6.48
C ASP A 302 0.94 13.91 -7.63
N LEU A 303 -0.32 13.61 -7.34
CA LEU A 303 -1.38 13.45 -8.34
C LEU A 303 -1.62 14.74 -9.16
N PRO A 304 -1.74 15.95 -8.56
CA PRO A 304 -2.02 17.17 -9.31
C PRO A 304 -0.95 17.55 -10.32
N THR A 305 0.33 17.20 -10.07
CA THR A 305 1.43 17.52 -10.99
C THR A 305 1.94 16.32 -11.79
N SER A 306 1.31 15.16 -11.64
CA SER A 306 1.62 13.96 -12.43
C SER A 306 1.16 14.10 -13.88
N PRO A 307 1.89 13.51 -14.85
CA PRO A 307 1.46 13.52 -16.24
C PRO A 307 0.09 12.87 -16.42
N ARG A 308 -0.76 13.46 -17.28
CA ARG A 308 -2.10 12.92 -17.54
C ARG A 308 -2.08 11.47 -18.05
N ALA A 309 -1.09 11.11 -18.86
CA ALA A 309 -0.93 9.74 -19.33
C ALA A 309 -0.81 8.72 -18.17
N THR A 310 -0.18 9.11 -17.06
CA THR A 310 -0.13 8.28 -15.84
C THR A 310 -1.49 8.19 -15.18
N ILE A 311 -2.22 9.31 -15.05
CA ILE A 311 -3.56 9.33 -14.46
C ILE A 311 -4.53 8.46 -15.26
N ASP A 312 -4.44 8.50 -16.59
CA ASP A 312 -5.28 7.68 -17.47
C ASP A 312 -5.09 6.17 -17.21
N LEU A 313 -3.88 5.71 -16.85
CA LEU A 313 -3.63 4.31 -16.46
C LEU A 313 -4.42 3.88 -15.22
N LEU A 314 -4.69 4.81 -14.30
CA LEU A 314 -5.37 4.56 -13.03
C LEU A 314 -6.91 4.56 -13.16
N THR A 315 -7.44 4.87 -14.34
CA THR A 315 -8.89 5.07 -14.56
C THR A 315 -9.51 4.06 -15.54
N ASN A 316 -8.78 3.00 -15.90
CA ASN A 316 -9.33 1.96 -16.75
C ASN A 316 -10.23 1.00 -15.94
N ARG A 317 -11.56 1.11 -16.12
CA ARG A 317 -12.55 0.29 -15.40
C ARG A 317 -12.43 -1.20 -15.68
N ASP A 318 -12.15 -1.58 -16.93
CA ASP A 318 -12.03 -3.01 -17.28
C ASP A 318 -10.81 -3.63 -16.61
N VAL A 319 -9.70 -2.89 -16.51
CA VAL A 319 -8.50 -3.33 -15.78
C VAL A 319 -8.76 -3.40 -14.27
N LEU A 320 -9.41 -2.39 -13.69
CA LEU A 320 -9.70 -2.35 -12.25
C LEU A 320 -10.74 -3.40 -11.81
N GLU A 321 -11.63 -3.85 -12.71
CA GLU A 321 -12.54 -4.96 -12.44
C GLU A 321 -11.76 -6.23 -12.06
N VAL A 322 -10.59 -6.46 -12.66
CA VAL A 322 -9.70 -7.60 -12.33
C VAL A 322 -9.23 -7.56 -10.88
N LEU A 323 -8.97 -6.37 -10.33
CA LEU A 323 -8.57 -6.22 -8.92
C LEU A 323 -9.70 -6.63 -7.97
N THR A 324 -10.91 -6.13 -8.24
CA THR A 324 -12.01 -6.17 -7.27
C THR A 324 -12.93 -7.37 -7.42
N ALA A 325 -13.03 -7.95 -8.63
CA ALA A 325 -14.07 -8.90 -9.00
C ALA A 325 -13.49 -10.19 -9.60
N THR A 326 -12.42 -10.71 -9.02
CA THR A 326 -11.86 -12.02 -9.38
C THR A 326 -11.56 -12.92 -8.18
N LYS A 327 -11.31 -14.18 -8.48
CA LYS A 327 -10.78 -15.20 -7.56
C LYS A 327 -9.84 -16.16 -8.30
N ASP A 328 -9.24 -17.09 -7.56
CA ASP A 328 -8.31 -18.09 -8.08
C ASP A 328 -7.11 -17.48 -8.83
N ASN A 329 -6.71 -16.28 -8.42
CA ASN A 329 -5.63 -15.49 -8.98
C ASN A 329 -4.27 -16.16 -8.71
N ARG A 330 -3.54 -16.56 -9.76
CA ARG A 330 -2.25 -17.24 -9.61
C ARG A 330 -1.39 -17.20 -10.86
N GLU A 331 -0.08 -17.32 -10.67
CA GLU A 331 0.85 -17.71 -11.73
C GLU A 331 0.54 -19.15 -12.19
N VAL A 332 0.42 -19.36 -13.50
CA VAL A 332 0.16 -20.69 -14.10
C VAL A 332 1.29 -21.16 -15.01
N LEU A 333 2.12 -20.25 -15.49
CA LEU A 333 3.26 -20.58 -16.34
C LEU A 333 4.40 -19.59 -16.08
N ARG A 334 5.61 -20.14 -15.99
CA ARG A 334 6.87 -19.41 -16.07
C ARG A 334 7.85 -20.22 -16.90
N ASP A 335 8.25 -19.68 -18.03
CA ASP A 335 9.25 -20.28 -18.93
C ASP A 335 10.23 -19.21 -19.39
N GLY A 336 11.41 -19.19 -18.76
CA GLY A 336 12.37 -18.10 -18.92
C GLY A 336 11.76 -16.74 -18.56
N HIS A 337 11.74 -15.83 -19.53
CA HIS A 337 11.17 -14.48 -19.39
C HIS A 337 9.65 -14.41 -19.61
N LEU A 338 9.01 -15.49 -20.07
CA LEU A 338 7.57 -15.52 -20.26
C LEU A 338 6.89 -15.93 -18.94
N VAL A 339 5.98 -15.09 -18.45
CA VAL A 339 5.16 -15.39 -17.27
C VAL A 339 3.68 -15.21 -17.63
N VAL A 340 2.84 -16.14 -17.18
CA VAL A 340 1.38 -16.08 -17.36
C VAL A 340 0.69 -16.25 -16.02
N TRP A 341 -0.25 -15.35 -15.77
CA TRP A 341 -1.17 -15.37 -14.64
C TRP A 341 -2.59 -15.56 -15.12
N THR A 342 -3.44 -16.20 -14.32
CA THR A 342 -4.88 -16.30 -14.61
C THR A 342 -5.72 -16.00 -13.39
N ALA A 343 -6.97 -15.64 -13.63
CA ALA A 343 -8.00 -15.46 -12.63
C ALA A 343 -9.39 -15.76 -13.21
N THR A 344 -10.36 -15.99 -12.33
CA THR A 344 -11.77 -16.19 -12.72
C THR A 344 -12.62 -15.03 -12.23
N SER A 345 -13.53 -14.55 -13.08
CA SER A 345 -14.49 -13.50 -12.71
C SER A 345 -15.40 -13.96 -11.56
N THR A 346 -15.62 -13.06 -10.60
CA THR A 346 -16.71 -13.13 -9.62
C THR A 346 -17.79 -12.09 -9.92
N ALA A 347 -17.63 -11.32 -11.00
CA ALA A 347 -18.51 -10.23 -11.37
C ALA A 347 -19.88 -10.76 -11.87
N PRO A 348 -21.01 -10.36 -11.25
CA PRO A 348 -22.34 -10.83 -11.66
C PRO A 348 -22.69 -10.50 -13.11
N GLN A 349 -22.17 -9.40 -13.64
CA GLN A 349 -22.37 -8.93 -15.01
C GLN A 349 -21.58 -9.72 -16.06
N ARG A 350 -20.61 -10.55 -15.63
CA ARG A 350 -19.74 -11.34 -16.49
C ARG A 350 -19.56 -12.76 -15.92
N PRO A 351 -20.65 -13.55 -15.81
CA PRO A 351 -20.58 -14.88 -15.27
C PRO A 351 -19.77 -15.79 -16.21
N GLY A 352 -18.79 -16.52 -15.66
CA GLY A 352 -17.98 -17.46 -16.43
C GLY A 352 -16.78 -16.85 -17.17
N SER A 353 -16.67 -15.52 -17.24
CA SER A 353 -15.49 -14.87 -17.81
C SER A 353 -14.22 -15.20 -17.03
N ARG A 354 -13.11 -15.30 -17.74
CA ARG A 354 -11.78 -15.56 -17.19
C ARG A 354 -10.85 -14.42 -17.57
N TYR A 355 -9.75 -14.30 -16.84
CA TYR A 355 -8.71 -13.31 -17.09
C TYR A 355 -7.36 -13.98 -17.22
N ALA A 356 -6.50 -13.44 -18.09
CA ALA A 356 -5.12 -13.84 -18.21
C ALA A 356 -4.21 -12.62 -18.33
N ALA A 357 -3.14 -12.57 -17.56
CA ALA A 357 -2.08 -11.58 -17.73
C ALA A 357 -0.83 -12.27 -18.26
N VAL A 358 -0.36 -11.81 -19.43
CA VAL A 358 0.83 -12.34 -20.11
C VAL A 358 1.92 -11.29 -19.99
N PHE A 359 3.10 -11.71 -19.52
CA PHE A 359 4.23 -10.83 -19.28
C PHE A 359 5.46 -11.34 -20.02
N TRP A 360 6.21 -10.41 -20.60
CA TRP A 360 7.55 -10.66 -21.11
C TRP A 360 8.54 -9.86 -20.28
N LEU A 361 9.40 -10.56 -19.53
CA LEU A 361 10.42 -9.98 -18.64
C LEU A 361 11.79 -9.84 -19.33
N GLY A 362 11.84 -9.94 -20.66
CA GLY A 362 13.08 -9.85 -21.42
C GLY A 362 13.36 -8.42 -21.87
N GLU A 363 14.65 -8.12 -22.00
CA GLU A 363 15.19 -6.79 -22.36
C GLU A 363 14.85 -6.36 -23.79
N GLU A 364 14.54 -7.30 -24.68
CA GLU A 364 14.21 -7.04 -26.08
C GLU A 364 12.76 -7.45 -26.37
N PRO A 365 12.02 -6.71 -27.22
CA PRO A 365 10.67 -7.10 -27.63
C PRO A 365 10.61 -8.52 -28.20
N GLN A 366 9.51 -9.22 -27.96
CA GLN A 366 9.33 -10.60 -28.36
C GLN A 366 7.93 -10.86 -28.91
N ARG A 367 7.88 -11.63 -30.00
CA ARG A 367 6.64 -12.24 -30.49
C ARG A 367 6.48 -13.62 -29.87
N VAL A 368 5.36 -13.84 -29.19
CA VAL A 368 5.01 -15.15 -28.61
C VAL A 368 3.69 -15.65 -29.20
N THR A 369 3.57 -16.95 -29.39
CA THR A 369 2.27 -17.58 -29.71
C THR A 369 1.90 -18.51 -28.57
N LEU A 370 0.88 -18.14 -27.80
CA LEU A 370 0.46 -18.89 -26.62
C LEU A 370 -0.66 -19.87 -26.97
N PRO A 371 -0.58 -21.15 -26.56
CA PRO A 371 -1.72 -22.03 -26.64
C PRO A 371 -2.90 -21.47 -25.83
N LEU A 372 -4.10 -21.43 -26.40
CA LEU A 372 -5.29 -20.84 -25.76
C LEU A 372 -5.56 -21.47 -24.39
N LEU A 373 -5.46 -22.79 -24.27
CA LEU A 373 -5.65 -23.48 -23.00
C LEU A 373 -4.61 -23.10 -21.94
N SER A 374 -3.39 -22.68 -22.33
CA SER A 374 -2.35 -22.25 -21.38
C SER A 374 -2.67 -20.90 -20.72
N ILE A 375 -3.51 -20.08 -21.35
CA ILE A 375 -4.04 -18.83 -20.78
C ILE A 375 -5.46 -19.01 -20.22
N GLY A 376 -5.98 -20.25 -20.19
CA GLY A 376 -7.33 -20.55 -19.72
C GLY A 376 -8.45 -20.21 -20.71
N ALA A 377 -8.11 -19.95 -21.98
CA ALA A 377 -9.09 -19.67 -23.03
C ALA A 377 -9.55 -20.96 -23.72
N GLY A 378 -10.85 -21.03 -24.01
CA GLY A 378 -11.45 -22.06 -24.88
C GLY A 378 -11.41 -21.67 -26.36
N ASP A 379 -11.68 -22.65 -27.24
CA ASP A 379 -11.64 -22.47 -28.70
C ASP A 379 -12.67 -21.47 -29.23
N SER A 380 -13.76 -21.22 -28.49
CA SER A 380 -14.82 -20.27 -28.84
C SER A 380 -14.79 -18.98 -28.01
N ASP A 381 -13.77 -18.77 -27.17
CA ASP A 381 -13.72 -17.56 -26.36
C ASP A 381 -13.41 -16.32 -27.21
N VAL A 382 -14.09 -15.22 -26.89
CA VAL A 382 -13.70 -13.89 -27.34
C VAL A 382 -12.59 -13.38 -26.43
N VAL A 383 -11.41 -13.17 -27.01
CA VAL A 383 -10.24 -12.65 -26.29
C VAL A 383 -10.16 -11.13 -26.47
N THR A 384 -10.26 -10.37 -25.38
CA THR A 384 -10.17 -8.90 -25.40
C THR A 384 -8.98 -8.42 -24.60
N ASP A 385 -8.13 -7.57 -25.18
CA ASP A 385 -7.08 -6.85 -24.46
C ASP A 385 -7.69 -5.66 -23.71
N LEU A 386 -7.61 -5.68 -22.38
CA LEU A 386 -8.25 -4.71 -21.49
C LEU A 386 -7.58 -3.33 -21.52
N TRP A 387 -6.31 -3.24 -21.89
CA TRP A 387 -5.62 -1.95 -21.99
C TRP A 387 -6.00 -1.21 -23.27
N THR A 388 -6.17 -1.94 -24.37
CA THR A 388 -6.45 -1.35 -25.69
C THR A 388 -7.94 -1.41 -26.08
N GLY A 389 -8.74 -2.22 -25.39
CA GLY A 389 -10.14 -2.51 -25.72
C GLY A 389 -10.32 -3.33 -26.99
N ARG A 390 -9.23 -3.87 -27.57
CA ARG A 390 -9.27 -4.59 -28.85
C ARG A 390 -9.54 -6.06 -28.64
N THR A 391 -10.45 -6.63 -29.43
CA THR A 391 -10.59 -8.08 -29.58
C THR A 391 -9.41 -8.62 -30.38
N LEU A 392 -8.76 -9.64 -29.85
CA LEU A 392 -7.65 -10.34 -30.48
C LEU A 392 -8.18 -11.58 -31.21
N SER A 393 -7.54 -11.93 -32.32
CA SER A 393 -7.93 -13.08 -33.13
C SER A 393 -6.95 -14.23 -32.91
N PRO A 394 -7.40 -15.36 -32.35
CA PRO A 394 -6.61 -16.59 -32.33
C PRO A 394 -6.30 -17.08 -33.74
N ASP A 395 -5.16 -17.75 -33.90
CA ASP A 395 -4.75 -18.50 -35.08
C ASP A 395 -4.76 -20.00 -34.74
N GLY A 396 -5.87 -20.67 -35.09
CA GLY A 396 -6.13 -22.03 -34.64
C GLY A 396 -6.23 -22.13 -33.11
N LEU A 397 -5.37 -22.95 -32.51
CA LEU A 397 -5.29 -23.12 -31.05
C LEU A 397 -4.29 -22.17 -30.36
N GLY A 398 -3.70 -21.24 -31.11
CA GLY A 398 -2.70 -20.30 -30.62
C GLY A 398 -3.19 -18.85 -30.63
N LEU A 399 -2.70 -18.05 -29.69
CA LEU A 399 -2.89 -16.60 -29.65
C LEU A 399 -1.53 -15.92 -29.89
N PRO A 400 -1.30 -15.33 -31.08
CA PRO A 400 -0.10 -14.55 -31.34
C PRO A 400 -0.17 -13.21 -30.61
N LEU A 401 0.85 -12.88 -29.84
CA LEU A 401 1.02 -11.62 -29.11
C LEU A 401 2.38 -11.01 -29.42
N GLU A 402 2.39 -9.71 -29.67
CA GLU A 402 3.61 -8.90 -29.70
C GLU A 402 3.75 -8.26 -28.31
N LEU A 403 4.88 -8.47 -27.64
CA LEU A 403 5.19 -7.92 -26.33
C LEU A 403 6.44 -7.04 -26.45
N ASP A 404 6.36 -5.81 -25.96
CA ASP A 404 7.52 -4.94 -25.86
C ASP A 404 8.52 -5.50 -24.85
N SER A 405 9.73 -4.94 -24.82
CA SER A 405 10.65 -5.14 -23.70
C SER A 405 9.93 -4.80 -22.39
N HIS A 406 9.95 -5.73 -21.44
CA HIS A 406 9.25 -5.63 -20.16
C HIS A 406 7.72 -5.44 -20.28
N GLY A 407 7.16 -5.77 -21.44
CA GLY A 407 5.76 -5.53 -21.79
C GLY A 407 4.79 -6.60 -21.30
N SER A 408 3.51 -6.25 -21.28
CA SER A 408 2.42 -7.13 -20.86
C SER A 408 1.18 -7.02 -21.73
N ARG A 409 0.29 -8.02 -21.62
CA ARG A 409 -1.10 -7.97 -22.06
C ARG A 409 -1.99 -8.47 -20.94
N LEU A 410 -3.05 -7.73 -20.64
CA LEU A 410 -4.10 -8.16 -19.71
C LEU A 410 -5.35 -8.46 -20.53
N LEU A 411 -5.76 -9.73 -20.49
CA LEU A 411 -6.76 -10.29 -21.38
C LEU A 411 -8.00 -10.67 -20.57
N ARG A 412 -9.17 -10.39 -21.13
CA ARG A 412 -10.44 -11.00 -20.73
C ARG A 412 -10.86 -12.03 -21.76
N LEU A 413 -11.36 -13.14 -21.26
CA LEU A 413 -11.78 -14.31 -22.02
C LEU A 413 -13.27 -14.52 -21.72
N ASP A 414 -14.12 -14.17 -22.68
CA ASP A 414 -15.57 -14.29 -22.56
C ASP A 414 -16.05 -15.48 -23.39
N ASP A 415 -16.90 -16.35 -22.82
CA ASP A 415 -17.51 -17.45 -23.58
C ASP A 415 -18.54 -16.86 -24.56
N ASP A 416 -18.41 -17.16 -25.85
CA ASP A 416 -19.29 -16.66 -26.92
C ASP A 416 -20.63 -17.45 -27.02
N ARG A 417 -21.07 -18.08 -25.92
CA ARG A 417 -22.22 -19.00 -25.89
C ARG A 417 -23.36 -18.59 -24.96
#